data_AF-A0A1L9BIW6-F1
#
_entry.id   AF-A0A1L9BIW6-F1
#
_cell.length_a   1.000
_cell.length_b   1.000
_cell.length_c   1.000
_cell.angle_alpha   90.00
_cell.angle_beta   90.00
_cell.angle_gamma   90.00
#
_symmetry.space_group_name_H-M   'P 1'
#
loop_
_entity.id
_entity.type
_entity.pdbx_description
1 polymer ?
#
loop_
_entity_poly.entity_id
_entity_poly.type
_entity_poly.pdbx_seq_one_letter_code
_entity_poly.pdbx_strand_id
1 'polypeptide(L)'
;MASPRTPLATDYDAEHFRQFGHQLVDQLADHLARTTRREGPVLPWAPPEVHLANFPADFPEEPTGDVPALLARVVEGSHHLHHPHYVGHQVSAPLPLAALCDFVSSFLNNGMAVYDMGPIVTAMEHNVLGWMAGKRGLLPRADDARWAGVAAHHAHQPAHHGRGPGSPAPGGVRAIGMHPR
;
A
#
# COMPACT_ATOMS: atom_id res chain seq x y z
N MET A 1 -19.23 -12.02 -34.90
CA MET A 1 -19.56 -10.83 -34.08
C MET A 1 -19.15 -11.16 -32.66
N ALA A 2 -18.20 -10.43 -32.08
CA ALA A 2 -17.78 -10.66 -30.69
C ALA A 2 -18.92 -10.24 -29.75
N SER A 3 -19.28 -11.10 -28.80
CA SER A 3 -20.26 -10.75 -27.76
C SER A 3 -19.80 -9.51 -26.99
N PRO A 4 -20.70 -8.57 -26.65
CA PRO A 4 -20.35 -7.42 -25.83
C PRO A 4 -19.80 -7.91 -24.49
N ARG A 5 -18.59 -7.49 -24.13
CA ARG A 5 -17.98 -7.83 -22.84
C ARG A 5 -18.84 -7.20 -21.73
N THR A 6 -19.16 -7.98 -20.69
CA THR A 6 -19.84 -7.46 -19.49
C THR A 6 -19.01 -6.30 -18.91
N PRO A 7 -19.62 -5.20 -18.40
CA PRO A 7 -18.91 -4.03 -17.89
C PRO A 7 -17.73 -4.38 -16.96
N LEU A 8 -17.94 -5.32 -16.04
CA LEU A 8 -16.91 -5.85 -15.13
C LEU A 8 -15.67 -6.42 -15.83
N ALA A 9 -15.81 -7.03 -17.01
CA ALA A 9 -14.68 -7.60 -17.74
C ALA A 9 -13.80 -6.52 -18.40
N THR A 10 -14.28 -5.28 -18.47
CA THR A 10 -13.53 -4.11 -18.95
C THR A 10 -12.75 -3.48 -17.80
N ASP A 11 -13.29 -3.50 -16.58
CA ASP A 11 -12.63 -2.93 -15.38
C ASP A 11 -11.35 -3.68 -14.97
N TYR A 12 -11.24 -4.97 -15.32
CA TYR A 12 -10.03 -5.78 -15.11
C TYR A 12 -9.12 -5.85 -16.35
N ASP A 13 -9.29 -4.96 -17.32
CA ASP A 13 -8.42 -4.92 -18.50
C ASP A 13 -7.04 -4.33 -18.15
N ALA A 14 -6.02 -5.20 -18.23
CA ALA A 14 -4.64 -4.83 -17.91
C ALA A 14 -4.09 -3.73 -18.83
N GLU A 15 -4.56 -3.62 -20.07
CA GLU A 15 -4.07 -2.60 -20.99
C GLU A 15 -4.69 -1.23 -20.69
N HIS A 16 -5.97 -1.18 -20.33
CA HIS A 16 -6.58 0.04 -19.79
C HIS A 16 -5.88 0.48 -18.50
N PHE A 17 -5.60 -0.44 -17.57
CA PHE A 17 -4.83 -0.13 -16.36
C PHE A 17 -3.43 0.42 -16.68
N ARG A 18 -2.72 -0.17 -17.65
CA ARG A 18 -1.40 0.29 -18.09
C ARG A 18 -1.46 1.73 -18.59
N GLN A 19 -2.35 2.02 -19.54
CA GLN A 19 -2.45 3.34 -20.17
C GLN A 19 -2.80 4.41 -19.14
N PHE A 20 -3.83 4.15 -18.33
CA PHE A 20 -4.25 5.08 -17.27
C PHE A 20 -3.17 5.25 -16.19
N GLY A 21 -2.52 4.16 -15.78
CA GLY A 21 -1.43 4.21 -14.79
C GLY A 21 -0.25 5.04 -15.26
N HIS A 22 0.17 4.92 -16.52
CA HIS A 22 1.22 5.78 -17.09
C HIS A 22 0.81 7.25 -17.13
N GLN A 23 -0.40 7.53 -17.60
CA GLN A 23 -0.93 8.90 -17.62
C GLN A 23 -0.94 9.53 -16.22
N LEU A 24 -1.32 8.78 -15.19
CA LEU A 24 -1.32 9.25 -13.80
C LEU A 24 0.11 9.54 -13.30
N VAL A 25 1.05 8.64 -13.59
CA VAL A 25 2.46 8.84 -13.23
C VAL A 25 3.03 10.10 -13.89
N ASP A 26 2.70 10.34 -15.16
CA ASP A 26 3.12 11.56 -15.88
C ASP A 26 2.54 12.82 -15.22
N GLN A 27 1.24 12.82 -14.87
CA GLN A 27 0.61 13.95 -14.18
C GLN A 27 1.26 14.25 -12.82
N LEU A 28 1.58 13.21 -12.04
CA LEU A 28 2.24 13.37 -10.74
C LEU A 28 3.69 13.84 -10.89
N ALA A 29 4.40 13.35 -11.91
CA ALA A 29 5.76 13.79 -12.23
C ALA A 29 5.80 15.27 -12.64
N ASP A 30 4.84 15.71 -13.46
CA ASP A 30 4.69 17.11 -13.84
C ASP A 30 4.37 18.00 -12.63
N HIS A 31 3.47 17.56 -11.76
CA HIS A 31 3.17 18.27 -10.51
C HIS A 31 4.41 18.39 -9.61
N LEU A 32 5.15 17.30 -9.42
CA LEU A 32 6.40 17.29 -8.64
C LEU A 32 7.43 18.27 -9.24
N ALA A 33 7.58 18.29 -10.56
CA ALA A 33 8.51 19.18 -11.25
C ALA A 33 8.14 20.66 -11.06
N ARG A 34 6.85 21.01 -11.19
CA ARG A 34 6.36 22.39 -10.99
C ARG A 34 6.53 22.84 -9.54
N THR A 35 6.06 22.05 -8.59
CA THR A 35 6.08 22.41 -7.17
C THR A 35 7.50 22.57 -6.64
N THR A 36 8.43 21.67 -7.01
CA THR A 36 9.85 21.78 -6.62
C THR A 36 10.56 23.00 -7.22
N ARG A 37 10.08 23.51 -8.36
CA ARG A 37 10.53 24.77 -8.98
C ARG A 37 9.91 26.03 -8.36
N ARG A 38 9.08 25.88 -7.32
CA ARG A 38 8.34 26.97 -6.64
C ARG A 38 7.26 27.59 -7.51
N GLU A 39 6.70 26.81 -8.43
CA GLU A 39 5.55 27.24 -9.23
C GLU A 39 4.26 26.98 -8.45
N GLY A 40 3.31 27.92 -8.54
CA GLY A 40 2.04 27.86 -7.84
C GLY A 40 2.12 28.24 -6.35
N PRO A 41 0.98 28.30 -5.64
CA PRO A 41 0.95 28.55 -4.21
C PRO A 41 1.28 27.28 -3.40
N VAL A 42 1.91 27.42 -2.23
CA VAL A 42 2.09 26.29 -1.27
C VAL A 42 0.74 25.69 -0.86
N LEU A 43 -0.25 26.56 -0.67
CA LEU A 43 -1.63 26.20 -0.35
C LEU A 43 -2.56 27.00 -1.26
N PRO A 44 -3.27 26.35 -2.20
CA PRO A 44 -4.34 26.97 -2.97
C PRO A 44 -5.60 27.12 -2.11
N TRP A 45 -5.54 28.00 -1.10
CA TRP A 45 -6.60 28.15 -0.13
C TRP A 45 -7.89 28.67 -0.77
N ALA A 46 -9.02 28.06 -0.42
CA ALA A 46 -10.35 28.59 -0.67
C ALA A 46 -11.30 28.29 0.52
N PRO A 47 -12.43 29.03 0.63
CA PRO A 47 -13.47 28.68 1.59
C PRO A 47 -14.03 27.27 1.36
N PRO A 48 -14.46 26.54 2.40
CA PRO A 48 -15.01 25.19 2.27
C PRO A 48 -16.12 25.06 1.24
N GLU A 49 -16.96 26.07 1.10
CA GLU A 49 -18.09 26.10 0.15
C GLU A 49 -17.61 26.05 -1.30
N VAL A 50 -16.45 26.66 -1.60
CA VAL A 50 -15.82 26.59 -2.93
C VAL A 50 -15.33 25.17 -3.21
N HIS A 51 -14.71 24.51 -2.22
CA HIS A 51 -14.28 23.12 -2.37
C HIS A 51 -15.46 22.17 -2.54
N LEU A 52 -16.54 22.33 -1.76
CA LEU A 52 -17.75 21.54 -1.91
C LEU A 52 -18.36 21.69 -3.31
N ALA A 53 -18.45 22.93 -3.82
CA ALA A 53 -18.94 23.18 -5.17
C ALA A 53 -18.05 22.56 -6.27
N ASN A 54 -16.74 22.44 -6.02
CA ASN A 54 -15.79 21.83 -6.95
C ASN A 54 -15.84 20.29 -6.97
N PHE A 55 -16.48 19.65 -5.99
CA PHE A 55 -16.60 18.19 -5.88
C PHE A 55 -18.06 17.78 -5.63
N PRO A 56 -18.96 17.95 -6.63
CA PRO A 56 -20.37 17.62 -6.48
C PRO A 56 -20.59 16.12 -6.26
N ALA A 57 -21.58 15.80 -5.43
CA ALA A 57 -21.89 14.47 -4.93
C ALA A 57 -23.13 13.87 -5.62
N ASP A 58 -23.10 13.80 -6.96
CA ASP A 58 -24.27 13.39 -7.75
C ASP A 58 -24.43 11.86 -7.90
N PHE A 59 -23.42 11.08 -7.47
CA PHE A 59 -23.36 9.60 -7.38
C PHE A 59 -24.36 8.84 -8.29
N PRO A 60 -24.20 8.92 -9.63
CA PRO A 60 -25.09 8.24 -10.57
C PRO A 60 -24.94 6.72 -10.50
N GLU A 61 -25.98 5.99 -10.93
CA GLU A 61 -25.95 4.51 -11.00
C GLU A 61 -24.84 3.98 -11.93
N GLU A 62 -24.57 4.69 -13.03
CA GLU A 62 -23.50 4.37 -13.97
C GLU A 62 -22.38 5.42 -13.89
N PRO A 63 -21.09 5.04 -14.00
CA PRO A 63 -19.99 5.99 -13.98
C PRO A 63 -20.05 6.96 -15.17
N THR A 64 -20.16 8.25 -14.89
CA THR A 64 -20.18 9.32 -15.92
C THR A 64 -18.99 10.28 -15.85
N GLY A 65 -18.12 10.09 -14.85
CA GLY A 65 -17.01 11.00 -14.56
C GLY A 65 -15.76 10.73 -15.39
N ASP A 66 -15.02 11.79 -15.68
CA ASP A 66 -13.64 11.74 -16.18
C ASP A 66 -12.68 11.62 -14.99
N VAL A 67 -12.22 10.39 -14.72
CA VAL A 67 -11.30 10.10 -13.62
C VAL A 67 -9.96 10.85 -13.76
N PRO A 68 -9.28 10.86 -14.92
CA PRO A 68 -8.10 11.71 -15.12
C PRO A 68 -8.32 13.18 -14.74
N ALA A 69 -9.42 13.80 -15.19
CA ALA A 69 -9.72 15.19 -14.86
C ALA A 69 -10.02 15.39 -13.36
N LEU A 70 -10.72 14.43 -12.75
CA LEU A 70 -10.97 14.43 -11.31
C LEU A 70 -9.67 14.39 -10.51
N LEU A 71 -8.75 13.48 -10.84
CA LEU A 71 -7.47 13.35 -10.15
C LEU A 71 -6.59 14.59 -10.35
N ALA A 72 -6.54 15.15 -11.56
CA ALA A 72 -5.84 16.41 -11.81
C ALA A 72 -6.38 17.55 -10.93
N ARG A 73 -7.70 17.66 -10.78
CA ARG A 73 -8.35 18.64 -9.90
C ARG A 73 -8.03 18.39 -8.42
N VAL A 74 -7.99 17.13 -7.99
CA VAL A 74 -7.57 16.76 -6.62
C VAL A 74 -6.13 17.23 -6.37
N VAL A 75 -5.20 16.92 -7.28
CA VAL A 75 -3.78 17.29 -7.16
C VAL A 75 -3.63 18.82 -7.12
N GLU A 76 -4.27 19.54 -8.04
CA GLU A 76 -4.15 21.00 -8.12
C GLU A 76 -4.75 21.70 -6.90
N GLY A 77 -5.90 21.23 -6.39
CA GLY A 77 -6.56 21.80 -5.22
C GLY A 77 -6.00 21.36 -3.86
N SER A 78 -4.99 20.48 -3.83
CA SER A 78 -4.38 20.00 -2.60
C SER A 78 -3.27 20.93 -2.08
N HIS A 79 -2.82 20.72 -0.84
CA HIS A 79 -1.59 21.35 -0.35
C HIS A 79 -0.38 20.83 -1.12
N HIS A 80 0.46 21.74 -1.63
CA HIS A 80 1.64 21.40 -2.42
C HIS A 80 2.84 21.17 -1.50
N LEU A 81 2.86 20.02 -0.82
CA LEU A 81 3.86 19.71 0.21
C LEU A 81 5.30 19.70 -0.32
N HIS A 82 5.51 19.34 -1.59
CA HIS A 82 6.83 19.35 -2.24
C HIS A 82 7.36 20.76 -2.58
N HIS A 83 6.55 21.79 -2.40
CA HIS A 83 6.96 23.17 -2.66
C HIS A 83 8.06 23.61 -1.66
N PRO A 84 9.22 24.14 -2.08
CA PRO A 84 10.33 24.47 -1.16
C PRO A 84 10.02 25.51 -0.07
N HIS A 85 9.00 26.35 -0.27
CA HIS A 85 8.50 27.28 0.77
C HIS A 85 7.48 26.63 1.73
N TYR A 86 7.13 25.36 1.54
CA TYR A 86 6.35 24.63 2.52
C TYR A 86 7.21 24.40 3.77
N VAL A 87 6.92 25.18 4.81
CA VAL A 87 7.51 25.04 6.14
C VAL A 87 6.39 24.67 7.10
N GLY A 88 5.83 23.47 6.91
CA GLY A 88 4.58 23.05 7.55
C GLY A 88 4.69 21.95 8.60
N HIS A 89 3.52 21.39 8.91
CA HIS A 89 3.15 20.50 10.03
C HIS A 89 4.02 19.24 10.23
N GLN A 90 3.71 18.47 11.28
CA GLN A 90 4.39 17.21 11.61
C GLN A 90 4.37 16.16 10.49
N VAL A 91 3.46 16.30 9.52
CA VAL A 91 3.36 15.43 8.34
C VAL A 91 4.03 16.12 7.16
N SER A 92 5.24 15.65 6.82
CA SER A 92 6.06 16.22 5.75
C SER A 92 5.66 15.71 4.36
N ALA A 93 6.21 16.34 3.31
CA ALA A 93 6.09 15.86 1.94
C ALA A 93 6.56 14.40 1.81
N PRO A 94 5.81 13.54 1.11
CA PRO A 94 6.21 12.15 0.90
C PRO A 94 7.42 12.09 -0.04
N LEU A 95 8.31 11.12 0.18
CA LEU A 95 9.31 10.76 -0.83
C LEU A 95 8.59 10.19 -2.06
N PRO A 96 8.91 10.61 -3.30
CA PRO A 96 8.25 10.07 -4.51
C PRO A 96 8.33 8.54 -4.61
N LEU A 97 9.46 7.95 -4.18
CA LEU A 97 9.61 6.50 -4.11
C LEU A 97 8.63 5.85 -3.12
N ALA A 98 8.37 6.49 -1.97
CA ALA A 98 7.42 5.97 -1.00
C ALA A 98 5.99 5.98 -1.56
N ALA A 99 5.61 7.02 -2.31
CA ALA A 99 4.32 7.07 -2.99
C ALA A 99 4.14 5.93 -4.01
N LEU A 100 5.21 5.54 -4.72
CA LEU A 100 5.17 4.37 -5.62
C LEU A 100 5.06 3.06 -4.84
N CYS A 101 5.71 2.94 -3.67
CA CYS A 101 5.51 1.78 -2.79
C CYS A 101 4.06 1.69 -2.30
N ASP A 102 3.45 2.81 -1.93
CA ASP A 102 2.04 2.87 -1.54
C ASP A 102 1.12 2.48 -2.71
N PHE A 103 1.43 2.89 -3.94
CA PHE A 103 0.68 2.47 -5.13
C PHE A 103 0.69 0.94 -5.31
N VAL A 104 1.86 0.30 -5.16
CA VAL A 104 1.97 -1.17 -5.19
C VAL A 104 1.19 -1.80 -4.04
N SER A 105 1.29 -1.23 -2.84
CA SER A 105 0.56 -1.72 -1.66
C SER A 105 -0.96 -1.65 -1.87
N SER A 106 -1.47 -0.54 -2.39
CA SER A 106 -2.89 -0.36 -2.71
C SER A 106 -3.36 -1.29 -3.81
N PHE A 107 -2.53 -1.54 -4.84
CA PHE A 107 -2.87 -2.46 -5.92
C PHE A 107 -2.97 -3.92 -5.44
N LEU A 108 -2.04 -4.35 -4.57
CA LEU A 108 -2.04 -5.71 -4.03
C LEU A 108 -3.11 -5.93 -2.96
N ASN A 109 -3.42 -4.91 -2.16
CA ASN A 109 -4.39 -4.98 -1.06
C ASN A 109 -4.18 -6.21 -0.13
N ASN A 110 -2.91 -6.57 0.12
CA ASN A 110 -2.53 -7.70 0.96
C ASN A 110 -2.75 -7.33 2.44
N GLY A 111 -3.86 -7.79 3.01
CA GLY A 111 -4.23 -7.52 4.40
C GLY A 111 -3.34 -8.21 5.42
N MET A 112 -3.17 -7.58 6.59
CA MET A 112 -2.31 -8.06 7.68
C MET A 112 -3.08 -8.78 8.81
N ALA A 113 -4.37 -9.08 8.60
CA ALA A 113 -5.21 -9.72 9.63
C ALA A 113 -4.80 -11.17 9.93
N VAL A 114 -4.35 -11.90 8.92
CA VAL A 114 -3.81 -13.26 9.03
C VAL A 114 -2.62 -13.40 8.07
N TYR A 115 -1.64 -14.23 8.44
CA TYR A 115 -0.38 -14.38 7.70
C TYR A 115 -0.60 -14.72 6.22
N ASP A 116 -1.56 -15.59 5.91
CA ASP A 116 -1.85 -16.05 4.56
C ASP A 116 -2.31 -14.91 3.61
N MET A 117 -2.83 -13.81 4.15
CA MET A 117 -3.26 -12.64 3.37
C MET A 117 -2.12 -11.67 3.07
N GLY A 118 -0.98 -11.77 3.77
CA GLY A 118 0.13 -10.83 3.66
C GLY A 118 1.46 -11.40 4.15
N PRO A 119 1.93 -12.56 3.64
CA PRO A 119 3.10 -13.23 4.20
C PRO A 119 4.38 -12.41 4.02
N ILE A 120 4.52 -11.75 2.86
CA ILE A 120 5.67 -10.89 2.56
C ILE A 120 5.66 -9.62 3.40
N VAL A 121 4.50 -8.97 3.54
CA VAL A 121 4.36 -7.73 4.34
C VAL A 121 4.63 -8.03 5.82
N THR A 122 4.17 -9.18 6.32
CA THR A 122 4.48 -9.65 7.68
C THR A 122 5.99 -9.84 7.89
N ALA A 123 6.67 -10.49 6.95
CA ALA A 123 8.11 -10.69 7.04
C ALA A 123 8.89 -9.36 7.00
N MET A 124 8.45 -8.42 6.15
CA MET A 124 9.04 -7.08 6.07
C MET A 124 8.86 -6.30 7.37
N GLU A 125 7.64 -6.28 7.92
CA GLU A 125 7.33 -5.63 9.20
C GLU A 125 8.21 -6.17 10.32
N HIS A 126 8.32 -7.49 10.43
CA HIS A 126 9.17 -8.14 11.43
C HIS A 126 10.62 -7.66 11.37
N ASN A 127 11.20 -7.62 10.17
CA ASN A 127 12.57 -7.18 9.96
C ASN A 127 12.77 -5.69 10.28
N VAL A 128 11.81 -4.84 9.90
CA VAL A 128 11.85 -3.41 10.19
C VAL A 128 11.72 -3.14 11.69
N LEU A 129 10.80 -3.82 12.38
CA LEU A 129 10.66 -3.75 13.83
C LEU A 129 11.93 -4.21 14.56
N GLY A 130 12.50 -5.35 14.14
CA GLY A 130 13.76 -5.87 14.69
C GLY A 130 14.91 -4.88 14.51
N TRP A 131 15.02 -4.29 13.32
CA TRP A 131 16.01 -3.24 13.04
C TRP A 131 15.80 -2.00 13.94
N MET A 132 14.57 -1.48 14.05
CA MET A 132 14.27 -0.32 14.89
C MET A 132 14.55 -0.56 16.37
N ALA A 133 14.13 -1.73 16.88
CA ALA A 133 14.38 -2.12 18.26
C ALA A 133 15.88 -2.26 18.55
N GLY A 134 16.65 -2.84 17.62
CA GLY A 134 18.11 -2.91 17.71
C GLY A 134 18.77 -1.53 17.74
N LYS A 135 18.28 -0.56 16.96
CA LYS A 135 18.77 0.83 17.00
C LYS A 135 18.53 1.52 18.35
N ARG A 136 17.48 1.12 19.07
CA ARG A 136 17.12 1.64 20.38
C ARG A 136 17.70 0.83 21.55
N GLY A 137 18.43 -0.25 21.27
CA GLY A 137 18.97 -1.16 22.29
C GLY A 137 17.88 -1.93 23.05
N LEU A 138 16.68 -2.06 22.47
CA LEU A 138 15.53 -2.70 23.12
C LEU A 138 15.49 -4.23 22.94
N LEU A 139 16.31 -4.77 22.05
CA LEU A 139 16.48 -6.20 21.84
C LEU A 139 17.98 -6.56 21.78
N PRO A 140 18.40 -7.71 22.32
CA PRO A 140 19.65 -8.33 21.90
C PRO A 140 19.60 -8.61 20.39
N ARG A 141 20.77 -8.69 19.73
CA ARG A 141 20.89 -8.85 18.26
C ARG A 141 19.88 -9.89 17.72
N ALA A 142 19.38 -9.61 16.52
CA ALA A 142 18.19 -10.17 15.86
C ALA A 142 18.00 -11.70 15.87
N ASP A 143 18.98 -12.47 16.30
CA ASP A 143 18.96 -13.94 16.34
C ASP A 143 18.02 -14.48 17.45
N ASP A 144 17.60 -13.62 18.39
CA ASP A 144 16.79 -14.00 19.56
C ASP A 144 15.27 -13.78 19.40
N ALA A 145 14.85 -13.00 18.40
CA ALA A 145 13.45 -12.61 18.19
C ALA A 145 12.66 -13.68 17.41
N ARG A 146 12.68 -14.91 17.91
CA ARG A 146 11.92 -16.04 17.38
C ARG A 146 10.41 -15.83 17.58
N TRP A 147 9.71 -15.48 16.50
CA TRP A 147 8.32 -15.84 16.10
C TRP A 147 7.14 -15.84 17.11
N ALA A 148 7.31 -15.45 18.36
CA ALA A 148 6.37 -15.80 19.44
C ALA A 148 4.97 -15.16 19.31
N GLY A 149 4.80 -14.08 18.55
CA GLY A 149 3.49 -13.43 18.38
C GLY A 149 2.67 -13.93 17.20
N VAL A 150 3.27 -13.98 16.00
CA VAL A 150 2.53 -14.26 14.76
C VAL A 150 2.45 -15.76 14.45
N ALA A 151 3.50 -16.54 14.75
CA ALA A 151 3.47 -17.98 14.51
C ALA A 151 2.58 -18.73 15.53
N ALA A 152 2.39 -18.18 16.73
CA ALA A 152 1.59 -18.83 17.78
C ALA A 152 0.10 -18.95 17.43
N HIS A 153 -0.43 -18.05 16.58
CA HIS A 153 -1.80 -18.18 16.09
C HIS A 153 -1.93 -19.22 14.95
N HIS A 154 -0.86 -19.41 14.16
CA HIS A 154 -0.85 -20.31 12.99
C HIS A 154 -0.44 -21.75 13.28
N ALA A 155 0.18 -22.03 14.43
CA ALA A 155 0.43 -23.41 14.87
C ALA A 155 -0.88 -24.23 15.10
N HIS A 156 -2.05 -23.58 15.06
CA HIS A 156 -3.37 -24.20 15.21
C HIS A 156 -4.23 -24.22 13.93
N GLN A 157 -3.77 -23.69 12.80
CA GLN A 157 -4.51 -23.77 11.54
C GLN A 157 -3.88 -24.85 10.64
N PRO A 158 -4.59 -25.97 10.36
CA PRO A 158 -4.07 -26.96 9.43
C PRO A 158 -4.00 -26.36 8.03
N ALA A 159 -2.83 -26.45 7.40
CA ALA A 159 -2.63 -26.04 6.01
C ALA A 159 -3.64 -26.77 5.10
N HIS A 160 -4.59 -26.05 4.54
CA HIS A 160 -5.51 -26.55 3.51
C HIS A 160 -4.83 -26.60 2.13
N HIS A 161 -3.62 -27.17 2.08
CA HIS A 161 -2.96 -27.50 0.82
C HIS A 161 -3.16 -28.99 0.56
N GLY A 162 -3.94 -29.29 -0.49
CA GLY A 162 -4.19 -30.64 -0.95
C GLY A 162 -2.86 -31.37 -1.20
N ARG A 163 -2.57 -32.36 -0.36
CA ARG A 163 -1.44 -33.26 -0.56
C ARG A 163 -1.75 -34.15 -1.77
N GLY A 164 -0.97 -34.01 -2.84
CA GLY A 164 -0.88 -35.04 -3.87
C GLY A 164 -0.34 -36.35 -3.28
N PRO A 165 -0.74 -37.51 -3.81
CA PRO A 165 -0.33 -38.80 -3.27
C PRO A 165 1.16 -39.03 -3.56
N GLY A 166 2.01 -39.02 -2.51
CA GLY A 166 3.42 -39.39 -2.63
C GLY A 166 4.44 -38.58 -1.81
N SER A 167 4.04 -37.54 -1.07
CA SER A 167 5.00 -36.81 -0.23
C SER A 167 5.26 -37.52 1.11
N PRO A 168 6.53 -37.81 1.49
CA PRO A 168 6.84 -38.47 2.74
C PRO A 168 6.48 -37.59 3.95
N ALA A 169 6.09 -38.21 5.05
CA ALA A 169 5.73 -37.52 6.28
C ALA A 169 6.92 -36.68 6.80
N PRO A 170 6.71 -35.42 7.24
CA PRO A 170 7.76 -34.71 7.93
C PRO A 170 8.05 -35.45 9.25
N GLY A 171 9.31 -35.85 9.43
CA GLY A 171 9.77 -36.57 10.61
C GLY A 171 9.38 -35.83 11.88
N GLY A 172 8.78 -36.56 12.83
CA GLY A 172 8.36 -36.02 14.11
C GLY A 172 9.53 -35.34 14.82
N VAL A 173 9.31 -34.09 15.23
CA VAL A 173 10.20 -33.36 16.12
C VAL A 173 10.28 -34.15 17.43
N ARG A 174 11.42 -34.79 17.69
CA ARG A 174 11.71 -35.37 19.01
C ARG A 174 11.80 -34.23 20.01
N ALA A 175 10.96 -34.28 21.04
CA ALA A 175 11.06 -33.42 22.20
C ALA A 175 12.46 -33.59 22.82
N ILE A 176 13.26 -32.52 22.82
CA ILE A 176 14.50 -32.47 23.59
C ILE A 176 14.09 -32.32 25.05
N GLY A 177 14.34 -33.37 25.83
CA GLY A 177 14.05 -33.42 27.25
C GLY A 177 14.85 -32.38 28.02
N MET A 178 14.16 -31.61 28.86
CA MET A 178 14.75 -30.88 29.97
C MET A 178 15.31 -31.90 30.98
N HIS A 179 16.61 -31.83 31.27
CA HIS A 179 17.14 -32.34 32.53
C HIS A 179 17.37 -31.15 33.47
N PRO A 180 16.96 -31.23 34.76
CA PRO A 180 17.29 -30.20 35.72
C PRO A 180 18.68 -30.44 36.33
N ARG A 181 19.37 -29.30 36.51
CA ARG A 181 20.64 -29.04 37.22
C ARG A 181 21.93 -29.23 36.42
#